data_AF-A0A1I1FUF9-F1
#
_entry.id   AF-A0A1I1FUF9-F1
#
_cell.length_a   1.000
_cell.length_b   1.000
_cell.length_c   1.000
_cell.angle_alpha   90.00
_cell.angle_beta   90.00
_cell.angle_gamma   90.00
#
_symmetry.space_group_name_H-M   'P 1'
#
loop_
_entity.id
_entity.type
_entity.pdbx_description
1 polymer ?
#
loop_
_entity_poly.entity_id
_entity_poly.type
_entity_poly.pdbx_seq_one_letter_code
_entity_poly.pdbx_strand_id
1 'polypeptide(L)'
;MIDPARMVNQPAPGRDCGSCTLCCKVYDVPAVESVAGSWCKHCLPGRGCGIHATRPDHCRAFFCLWMTQGFLGPEWKPDKARFVLTMDPATNWLFVQLDPGVPQAWRKEPYLTQLRRWAAAGSRPVIVFLNKSATAVMPDHDVPLGLIAADERLVLREELAGGRPRVTVAKVKAAA
;
A
#
# COMPACT_ATOMS: atom_id res chain seq x y z
N MET A 1 21.91 -4.42 -20.82
CA MET A 1 20.96 -5.56 -20.81
C MET A 1 20.46 -5.69 -19.38
N ILE A 2 19.22 -5.27 -19.13
CA ILE A 2 18.63 -5.28 -17.77
C ILE A 2 18.15 -6.71 -17.52
N ASP A 3 18.72 -7.36 -16.52
CA ASP A 3 18.32 -8.69 -16.06
C ASP A 3 16.99 -8.59 -15.27
N PRO A 4 15.90 -9.21 -15.72
CA PRO A 4 14.62 -9.16 -15.00
C PRO A 4 14.66 -9.86 -13.62
N ALA A 5 15.65 -10.72 -13.33
CA ALA A 5 15.89 -11.24 -11.99
C ALA A 5 16.52 -10.20 -11.03
N ARG A 6 17.01 -9.07 -11.57
CA ARG A 6 17.54 -7.92 -10.82
C ARG A 6 16.50 -6.84 -10.51
N MET A 7 15.20 -7.09 -10.68
CA MET A 7 14.18 -6.31 -9.94
C MET A 7 14.19 -6.74 -8.47
N VAL A 8 15.29 -6.40 -7.80
CA VAL A 8 15.56 -6.75 -6.41
C VAL A 8 14.58 -5.98 -5.52
N ASN A 9 13.66 -6.70 -4.89
CA ASN A 9 13.00 -6.22 -3.68
C ASN A 9 14.05 -6.27 -2.56
N GLN A 10 14.98 -5.31 -2.55
CA GLN A 10 15.98 -5.15 -1.51
C GLN A 10 15.87 -3.74 -0.92
N PRO A 11 16.12 -3.57 0.39
CA PRO A 11 16.22 -2.25 0.99
C PRO A 11 17.34 -1.44 0.34
N ALA A 12 17.10 -0.15 0.11
CA ALA A 12 18.14 0.80 -0.21
C ALA A 12 19.12 0.94 0.98
N PRO A 13 20.38 1.36 0.76
CA PRO A 13 21.35 1.57 1.82
C PRO A 13 20.80 2.49 2.93
N GLY A 14 21.01 2.11 4.20
CA GLY A 14 20.53 2.86 5.35
C GLY A 14 19.02 2.78 5.60
N ARG A 15 18.30 1.89 4.92
CA ARG A 15 16.88 1.64 5.14
C ARG A 15 16.66 0.33 5.90
N ASP A 16 16.40 0.44 7.19
CA ASP A 16 15.99 -0.68 8.03
C ASP A 16 14.63 -0.37 8.70
N CYS A 17 13.97 -1.42 9.18
CA CYS A 17 12.70 -1.24 9.90
C CYS A 17 12.88 -0.43 11.21
N GLY A 18 14.02 -0.59 11.89
CA GLY A 18 14.22 -0.13 13.26
C GLY A 18 13.10 -0.64 14.17
N SER A 19 12.46 0.27 14.89
CA SER A 19 11.27 0.00 15.71
C SER A 19 9.96 -0.13 14.92
N CYS A 20 9.94 0.20 13.63
CA CYS A 20 8.70 0.18 12.84
C CYS A 20 8.20 -1.25 12.63
N THR A 21 6.92 -1.44 12.90
CA THR A 21 6.23 -2.74 12.83
C THR A 21 4.90 -2.68 12.09
N LEU A 22 4.56 -1.55 11.46
CA LEU A 22 3.19 -1.30 10.96
C LEU A 22 2.71 -2.31 9.91
N CYS A 23 3.59 -2.90 9.11
CA CYS A 23 3.23 -3.98 8.18
C CYS A 23 2.61 -5.20 8.88
N CYS A 24 2.96 -5.47 10.14
CA CYS A 24 2.36 -6.54 10.95
C CYS A 24 0.93 -6.22 11.42
N LYS A 25 0.42 -5.01 11.15
CA LYS A 25 -0.94 -4.60 11.50
C LYS A 25 -1.85 -4.45 10.28
N VAL A 26 -1.33 -3.92 9.18
CA VAL A 26 -2.18 -3.42 8.07
C VAL A 26 -2.42 -4.44 6.95
N TYR A 27 -1.87 -5.65 7.06
CA TYR A 27 -2.03 -6.71 6.05
C TYR A 27 -2.64 -7.98 6.64
N ASP A 28 -3.40 -8.68 5.80
CA ASP A 28 -3.71 -10.08 6.01
C ASP A 28 -2.44 -10.91 5.72
N VAL A 29 -2.04 -11.74 6.67
CA VAL A 29 -0.92 -12.69 6.50
C VAL A 29 -1.37 -14.06 6.98
N PRO A 30 -1.96 -14.89 6.09
CA PRO A 30 -2.56 -16.18 6.47
C PRO A 30 -1.60 -17.13 7.19
N ALA A 31 -0.32 -17.13 6.81
CA ALA A 31 0.71 -18.00 7.39
C ALA A 31 0.95 -17.79 8.90
N VAL A 32 0.48 -16.68 9.47
CA VAL A 32 0.53 -16.39 10.92
C VAL A 32 -0.84 -15.98 11.46
N GLU A 33 -1.92 -16.25 10.71
CA GLU A 33 -3.30 -15.87 11.04
C GLU A 33 -3.44 -14.36 11.36
N SER A 34 -2.60 -13.52 10.75
CA SER A 34 -2.71 -12.07 10.90
C SER A 34 -3.84 -11.55 10.03
N VAL A 35 -4.71 -10.73 10.61
CA VAL A 35 -5.83 -10.09 9.91
C VAL A 35 -5.57 -8.58 9.82
N ALA A 36 -5.78 -8.01 8.63
CA ALA A 36 -5.62 -6.59 8.37
C ALA A 36 -6.43 -5.76 9.37
N GLY A 37 -5.73 -4.84 10.01
CA GLY A 37 -6.24 -3.90 11.00
C GLY A 37 -5.93 -4.27 12.45
N SER A 38 -5.52 -5.52 12.69
CA SER A 38 -5.14 -6.04 14.00
C SER A 38 -3.65 -6.37 14.03
N TRP A 39 -3.01 -6.20 15.18
CA TRP A 39 -1.62 -6.61 15.33
C TRP A 39 -1.50 -8.13 15.20
N CYS A 40 -0.57 -8.60 14.36
CA CYS A 40 -0.13 -9.98 14.34
C CYS A 40 0.26 -10.44 15.75
N LYS A 41 -0.17 -11.65 16.15
CA LYS A 41 0.07 -12.23 17.48
C LYS A 41 1.56 -12.34 17.87
N HIS A 42 2.45 -12.39 16.88
CA HIS A 42 3.90 -12.45 17.10
C HIS A 42 4.59 -11.09 17.07
N CYS A 43 3.87 -10.02 16.71
CA CYS A 43 4.42 -8.68 16.69
C CYS A 43 4.57 -8.16 18.12
N LEU A 44 5.71 -7.53 18.41
CA LEU A 44 5.91 -6.71 19.58
C LEU A 44 5.90 -5.26 19.08
N PRO A 45 4.75 -4.54 19.12
CA PRO A 45 4.63 -3.23 18.50
C PRO A 45 5.74 -2.27 18.99
N GLY A 46 6.41 -1.62 18.05
CA GLY A 46 7.56 -0.75 18.33
C GLY A 46 8.89 -1.45 18.63
N ARG A 47 8.91 -2.79 18.68
CA ARG A 47 10.10 -3.59 19.08
C ARG A 47 10.47 -4.71 18.11
N GLY A 48 9.65 -4.98 17.10
CA GLY A 48 9.92 -5.99 16.08
C GLY A 48 9.02 -7.23 16.20
N CYS A 49 9.55 -8.38 15.81
CA CYS A 49 8.81 -9.65 15.74
C CYS A 49 9.40 -10.68 16.71
N GLY A 50 8.56 -11.27 17.56
CA GLY A 50 8.96 -12.30 18.53
C GLY A 50 9.42 -13.61 17.88
N ILE A 51 9.06 -13.84 16.61
CA ILE A 51 9.51 -14.99 15.81
C ILE A 51 10.41 -14.56 14.65
N HIS A 52 11.12 -13.43 14.75
CA HIS A 52 11.83 -12.86 13.60
C HIS A 52 12.72 -13.89 12.88
N ALA A 53 13.46 -14.71 13.61
CA ALA A 53 14.35 -15.73 13.06
C ALA A 53 13.62 -16.86 12.30
N THR A 54 12.36 -17.15 12.63
CA THR A 54 11.53 -18.24 12.06
C THR A 54 10.30 -17.71 11.33
N ARG A 55 10.23 -16.40 11.07
CA ARG A 55 9.12 -15.76 10.36
C ARG A 55 8.89 -16.40 8.97
N PRO A 56 7.65 -16.45 8.47
CA PRO A 56 7.34 -17.00 7.15
C PRO A 56 8.03 -16.23 6.02
N ASP A 57 8.18 -16.88 4.87
CA ASP A 57 8.89 -16.32 3.72
C ASP A 57 8.28 -15.02 3.20
N HIS A 58 6.95 -14.90 3.20
CA HIS A 58 6.27 -13.65 2.86
C HIS A 58 6.76 -12.47 3.74
N CYS A 59 6.90 -12.68 5.06
CA CYS A 59 7.41 -11.66 5.98
C CYS A 59 8.92 -11.39 5.79
N ARG A 60 9.69 -12.31 5.19
CA ARG A 60 11.11 -12.11 4.85
C ARG A 60 11.29 -11.35 3.56
N ALA A 61 10.45 -11.66 2.56
CA ALA A 61 10.51 -11.09 1.23
C ALA A 61 9.85 -9.71 1.14
N PHE A 62 9.11 -9.30 2.16
CA PHE A 62 8.42 -8.01 2.19
C PHE A 62 9.37 -6.85 2.53
N PHE A 63 9.42 -5.86 1.64
CA PHE A 63 9.98 -4.54 1.90
C PHE A 63 8.95 -3.47 1.49
N CYS A 64 8.66 -2.52 2.37
CA CYS A 64 7.76 -1.43 2.03
C CYS A 64 8.46 -0.44 1.10
N LEU A 65 7.68 0.39 0.40
CA LEU A 65 8.21 1.32 -0.59
C LEU A 65 9.21 2.31 0.01
N TRP A 66 9.04 2.72 1.27
CA TRP A 66 10.02 3.55 1.99
C TRP A 66 11.38 2.87 2.14
N MET A 67 11.41 1.54 2.28
CA MET A 67 12.67 0.79 2.35
C MET A 67 13.36 0.69 1.00
N THR A 68 12.61 0.58 -0.10
CA THR A 68 13.18 0.33 -1.43
C THR A 68 13.42 1.61 -2.23
N GLN A 69 12.73 2.71 -1.92
CA GLN A 69 12.79 3.96 -2.69
C GLN A 69 13.54 5.06 -1.93
N GLY A 70 14.77 5.34 -2.36
CA GLY A 70 15.65 6.32 -1.71
C GLY A 70 15.10 7.75 -1.69
N PHE A 71 14.22 8.12 -2.62
CA PHE A 71 13.62 9.45 -2.70
C PHE A 71 12.55 9.72 -1.62
N LEU A 72 12.04 8.68 -0.95
CA LEU A 72 11.06 8.83 0.12
C LEU A 72 11.78 9.27 1.41
N GLY A 73 11.49 10.49 1.86
CA GLY A 73 12.05 11.05 3.08
C GLY A 73 11.62 10.31 4.36
N PRO A 74 12.25 10.62 5.52
CA PRO A 74 11.92 9.99 6.80
C PRO A 74 10.45 10.15 7.23
N GLU A 75 9.77 11.20 6.79
CA GLU A 75 8.35 11.44 7.04
C GLU A 75 7.46 10.33 6.46
N TRP A 76 7.89 9.70 5.36
CA TRP A 76 7.18 8.58 4.73
C TRP A 76 7.43 7.22 5.41
N LYS A 77 8.28 7.17 6.44
CA LYS A 77 8.50 5.93 7.21
C LYS A 77 7.16 5.54 7.87
N PRO A 78 6.73 4.27 7.82
CA PRO A 78 5.35 3.93 8.20
C PRO A 78 4.96 4.26 9.65
N ASP A 79 5.91 4.23 10.59
CA ASP A 79 5.68 4.64 11.97
C ASP A 79 5.46 6.16 12.14
N LYS A 80 5.92 6.99 11.20
CA LYS A 80 5.68 8.44 11.11
C LYS A 80 4.46 8.76 10.26
N ALA A 81 4.39 8.19 9.06
CA ALA A 81 3.31 8.41 8.10
C ALA A 81 1.96 7.84 8.56
N ARG A 82 1.99 6.80 9.41
CA ARG A 82 0.82 6.00 9.84
C ARG A 82 0.13 5.25 8.69
N PHE A 83 0.90 4.92 7.66
CA PHE A 83 0.49 4.03 6.58
C PHE A 83 1.70 3.36 5.94
N VAL A 84 1.48 2.24 5.27
CA VAL A 84 2.51 1.50 4.52
C VAL A 84 2.27 1.68 3.03
N LEU A 85 3.31 2.12 2.31
CA LEU A 85 3.29 2.19 0.85
C LEU A 85 3.83 0.90 0.22
N THR A 86 3.19 0.43 -0.83
CA THR A 86 3.63 -0.69 -1.67
C THR A 86 3.26 -0.43 -3.13
N MET A 87 3.95 -1.09 -4.06
CA MET A 87 3.54 -1.15 -5.46
C MET A 87 2.89 -2.50 -5.70
N ASP A 88 1.69 -2.52 -6.27
CA ASP A 88 1.06 -3.76 -6.67
C ASP A 88 1.80 -4.33 -7.89
N PRO A 89 2.31 -5.58 -7.85
CA PRO A 89 3.12 -6.12 -8.92
C PRO A 89 2.33 -6.40 -10.21
N ALA A 90 1.01 -6.60 -10.13
CA ALA A 90 0.17 -6.90 -11.29
C ALA A 90 -0.22 -5.63 -12.06
N THR A 91 -0.63 -4.59 -11.35
CA THR A 91 -1.15 -3.35 -11.93
C THR A 91 -0.13 -2.22 -11.96
N ASN A 92 0.96 -2.34 -11.18
CA ASN A 92 1.90 -1.26 -10.89
C ASN A 92 1.17 -0.02 -10.35
N TRP A 93 0.12 -0.22 -9.55
CA TRP A 93 -0.56 0.85 -8.82
C TRP A 93 0.08 1.03 -7.46
N LEU A 94 0.13 2.27 -6.99
CA LEU A 94 0.58 2.58 -5.66
C LEU A 94 -0.53 2.27 -4.65
N PHE A 95 -0.24 1.44 -3.66
CA PHE A 95 -1.13 1.11 -2.57
C PHE A 95 -0.69 1.81 -1.28
N VAL A 96 -1.67 2.33 -0.55
CA VAL A 96 -1.52 3.00 0.74
C VAL A 96 -2.34 2.24 1.78
N GLN A 97 -1.68 1.43 2.60
CA GLN A 97 -2.33 0.63 3.64
C GLN A 97 -2.31 1.40 4.96
N LEU A 98 -3.47 1.93 5.36
CA LEU A 98 -3.60 2.82 6.51
C LEU A 98 -3.53 2.07 7.84
N ASP A 99 -2.89 2.69 8.84
CA ASP A 99 -3.12 2.31 10.24
C ASP A 99 -4.58 2.65 10.63
N PRO A 100 -5.41 1.67 11.04
CA PRO A 100 -6.78 1.97 11.47
C PRO A 100 -6.86 2.84 12.72
N GLY A 101 -5.77 2.96 13.50
CA GLY A 101 -5.69 3.89 14.63
C GLY A 101 -5.61 5.35 14.19
N VAL A 102 -5.23 5.62 12.93
CA VAL A 102 -5.12 6.98 12.37
C VAL A 102 -5.59 6.99 10.90
N PRO A 103 -6.87 6.68 10.61
CA PRO A 103 -7.36 6.42 9.26
C PRO A 103 -7.34 7.65 8.33
N GLN A 104 -7.12 8.84 8.89
CA GLN A 104 -7.05 10.10 8.15
C GLN A 104 -5.61 10.57 7.89
N ALA A 105 -4.60 9.78 8.25
CA ALA A 105 -3.20 10.23 8.18
C ALA A 105 -2.75 10.62 6.76
N TRP A 106 -3.19 9.88 5.75
CA TRP A 106 -2.87 10.13 4.33
C TRP A 106 -3.42 11.45 3.78
N ARG A 107 -4.42 12.05 4.44
CA ARG A 107 -4.99 13.35 4.05
C ARG A 107 -4.18 14.54 4.55
N LYS A 108 -3.21 14.31 5.44
CA LYS A 108 -2.32 15.38 5.94
C LYS A 108 -1.29 15.73 4.87
N GLU A 109 -0.90 16.99 4.82
CA GLU A 109 0.25 17.41 4.02
C GLU A 109 1.57 16.90 4.66
N PRO A 110 2.59 16.54 3.86
CA PRO A 110 2.64 16.63 2.39
C PRO A 110 2.00 15.45 1.64
N TYR A 111 1.44 14.47 2.36
CA TYR A 111 1.04 13.19 1.78
C TYR A 111 -0.06 13.34 0.74
N LEU A 112 -1.15 14.06 1.04
CA LEU A 112 -2.28 14.18 0.11
C LEU A 112 -1.85 14.77 -1.23
N THR A 113 -1.17 15.93 -1.21
CA THR A 113 -0.67 16.57 -2.42
C THR A 113 0.28 15.66 -3.18
N GLN A 114 1.17 14.95 -2.50
CA GLN A 114 2.12 14.07 -3.16
C GLN A 114 1.45 12.82 -3.77
N LEU A 115 0.47 12.21 -3.10
CA LEU A 115 -0.29 11.08 -3.64
C LEU A 115 -1.06 11.49 -4.90
N ARG A 116 -1.67 12.68 -4.93
CA ARG A 116 -2.33 13.23 -6.13
C ARG A 116 -1.33 13.47 -7.27
N ARG A 117 -0.13 13.99 -6.97
CA ARG A 117 0.94 14.16 -7.95
C ARG A 117 1.39 12.84 -8.56
N TRP A 118 1.56 11.80 -7.75
CA TRP A 118 1.90 10.47 -8.27
C TRP A 118 0.76 9.88 -9.11
N ALA A 119 -0.49 10.08 -8.70
CA ALA A 119 -1.64 9.65 -9.49
C ALA A 119 -1.65 10.33 -10.88
N ALA A 120 -1.39 11.64 -10.91
CA ALA A 120 -1.32 12.42 -12.14
C ALA A 120 -0.16 11.98 -13.03
N ALA A 121 1.05 11.90 -12.48
CA ALA A 121 2.26 11.54 -13.22
C ALA A 121 2.18 10.13 -13.81
N GLY A 122 1.57 9.18 -13.09
CA GLY A 122 1.41 7.81 -13.56
C GLY A 122 0.21 7.58 -14.48
N SER A 123 -0.67 8.58 -14.65
CA SER A 123 -2.01 8.39 -15.27
C SER A 123 -2.75 7.17 -14.70
N ARG A 124 -2.60 6.95 -13.39
CA ARG A 124 -3.07 5.77 -12.66
C ARG A 124 -3.53 6.19 -11.26
N PRO A 125 -4.52 5.51 -10.67
CA PRO A 125 -4.96 5.84 -9.33
C PRO A 125 -3.90 5.44 -8.30
N VAL A 126 -3.92 6.15 -7.17
CA VAL A 126 -3.35 5.63 -5.92
C VAL A 126 -4.48 5.00 -5.12
N ILE A 127 -4.35 3.75 -4.70
CA ILE A 127 -5.40 3.08 -3.93
C ILE A 127 -5.08 3.15 -2.45
N VAL A 128 -5.97 3.78 -1.70
CA VAL A 128 -5.89 3.89 -0.24
C VAL A 128 -6.81 2.86 0.38
N PHE A 129 -6.25 1.99 1.20
CA PHE A 129 -6.94 0.93 1.90
C PHE A 129 -7.04 1.24 3.39
N LEU A 130 -8.24 1.08 3.93
CA LEU A 130 -8.51 0.96 5.35
C LEU A 130 -9.09 -0.44 5.58
N ASN A 131 -8.24 -1.36 6.02
CA ASN A 131 -8.53 -2.80 6.06
C ASN A 131 -8.98 -3.28 4.67
N LYS A 132 -10.22 -3.76 4.55
CA LYS A 132 -10.80 -4.25 3.30
C LYS A 132 -11.56 -3.19 2.50
N SER A 133 -11.67 -1.96 3.02
CA SER A 133 -12.32 -0.85 2.30
C SER A 133 -11.28 -0.05 1.53
N ALA A 134 -11.60 0.36 0.30
CA ALA A 134 -10.69 1.14 -0.54
C ALA A 134 -11.27 2.49 -0.97
N THR A 135 -10.38 3.43 -1.27
CA THR A 135 -10.64 4.70 -1.93
C THR A 135 -9.60 4.89 -3.02
N ALA A 136 -10.01 5.17 -4.24
CA ALA A 136 -9.08 5.57 -5.30
C ALA A 136 -8.84 7.08 -5.23
N VAL A 137 -7.58 7.47 -5.10
CA VAL A 137 -7.14 8.87 -5.17
C VAL A 137 -6.74 9.16 -6.61
N MET A 138 -7.52 10.05 -7.22
CA MET A 138 -7.29 10.57 -8.56
C MET A 138 -6.57 11.93 -8.46
N PRO A 139 -6.08 12.49 -9.59
CA PRO A 139 -5.36 13.78 -9.58
C PRO A 139 -6.15 14.93 -8.93
N ASP A 140 -7.47 14.96 -9.12
CA ASP A 140 -8.34 16.07 -8.77
C ASP A 140 -9.45 15.71 -7.75
N HIS A 141 -9.71 14.43 -7.51
CA HIS A 141 -10.79 13.98 -6.63
C HIS A 141 -10.50 12.61 -6.01
N ASP A 142 -11.35 12.18 -5.07
CA ASP A 142 -11.30 10.85 -4.46
C ASP A 142 -12.56 10.07 -4.85
N VAL A 143 -12.41 8.79 -5.16
CA VAL A 143 -13.53 7.88 -5.50
C VAL A 143 -13.62 6.81 -4.42
N PRO A 144 -14.62 6.87 -3.51
CA PRO A 144 -14.86 5.81 -2.54
C PRO A 144 -15.27 4.51 -3.26
N LEU A 145 -14.50 3.44 -3.06
CA LEU A 145 -14.79 2.12 -3.65
C LEU A 145 -15.53 1.19 -2.69
N GLY A 146 -15.49 1.52 -1.39
CA GLY A 146 -16.10 0.72 -0.33
C GLY A 146 -15.35 -0.59 -0.09
N LEU A 147 -16.04 -1.56 0.50
CA LEU A 147 -15.51 -2.90 0.75
C LEU A 147 -15.13 -3.59 -0.56
N ILE A 148 -13.92 -4.14 -0.62
CA ILE A 148 -13.44 -5.01 -1.68
C ILE A 148 -13.63 -6.45 -1.23
N ALA A 149 -14.52 -7.18 -1.90
CA ALA A 149 -14.73 -8.59 -1.62
C ALA A 149 -13.54 -9.44 -2.09
N ALA A 150 -13.38 -10.65 -1.53
CA ALA A 150 -12.27 -11.53 -1.87
C ALA A 150 -12.27 -11.98 -3.35
N ASP A 151 -13.43 -11.95 -3.99
CA ASP A 151 -13.62 -12.27 -5.41
C ASP A 151 -13.74 -11.02 -6.29
N GLU A 152 -13.36 -9.84 -5.78
CA GLU A 152 -13.35 -8.59 -6.52
C GLU A 152 -11.92 -8.13 -6.80
N ARG A 153 -11.73 -7.52 -7.97
CA ARG A 153 -10.51 -6.81 -8.34
C ARG A 153 -10.84 -5.42 -8.85
N LEU A 154 -9.88 -4.51 -8.73
CA LEU A 154 -10.00 -3.15 -9.25
C LEU A 154 -9.48 -3.08 -10.68
N VAL A 155 -10.18 -2.36 -11.55
CA VAL A 155 -9.78 -2.11 -12.93
C VAL A 155 -9.96 -0.63 -13.28
N LEU A 156 -9.12 -0.13 -14.18
CA LEU A 156 -9.38 1.16 -14.83
C LEU A 156 -10.47 0.98 -15.88
N ARG A 157 -11.38 1.95 -15.93
CA ARG A 157 -12.35 2.09 -17.01
C ARG A 157 -12.24 3.48 -17.59
N GLU A 158 -12.52 3.60 -18.88
CA GLU A 158 -12.74 4.89 -19.52
C GLU A 158 -14.25 5.08 -19.66
N GLU A 159 -14.74 6.18 -19.11
CA GLU A 159 -16.15 6.55 -19.20
C GLU A 159 -16.29 7.94 -19.81
N LEU A 160 -17.33 8.15 -20.62
CA LEU A 160 -17.64 9.45 -21.18
C LEU A 160 -18.46 10.26 -20.17
N ALA A 161 -17.82 11.18 -19.46
CA ALA A 161 -18.49 12.10 -18.55
C ALA A 161 -18.63 13.47 -19.23
N GLY A 162 -19.85 13.85 -19.60
CA GLY A 162 -20.10 15.12 -20.30
C GLY A 162 -19.41 15.23 -21.66
N GLY A 163 -19.25 14.11 -22.37
CA GLY A 163 -18.61 14.06 -23.69
C GLY A 163 -17.08 14.06 -23.68
N ARG A 164 -16.43 14.06 -22.51
CA ARG A 164 -14.97 13.90 -22.37
C ARG A 164 -14.64 12.53 -21.75
N PRO A 165 -13.66 11.80 -22.29
CA PRO A 165 -13.21 10.56 -21.67
C PRO A 165 -12.57 10.87 -20.31
N ARG A 166 -13.04 10.18 -19.27
CA ARG A 166 -12.53 10.25 -17.90
C ARG A 166 -12.20 8.85 -17.43
N VAL A 167 -11.00 8.68 -16.90
CA VAL A 167 -10.58 7.42 -16.29
C VAL A 167 -11.25 7.30 -14.92
N THR A 168 -11.93 6.18 -14.68
CA THR A 168 -12.54 5.82 -13.40
C THR A 168 -11.98 4.48 -12.92
N VAL A 169 -12.14 4.20 -11.62
CA VAL A 169 -11.78 2.91 -11.02
C VAL A 169 -13.06 2.16 -10.70
N ALA A 170 -13.20 0.95 -11.22
CA ALA A 170 -14.35 0.11 -10.99
C ALA A 170 -13.95 -1.21 -10.32
N LYS A 171 -14.86 -1.77 -9.52
CA LYS A 171 -14.76 -3.13 -9.01
C LYS A 171 -15.35 -4.09 -10.03
N VAL A 172 -14.67 -5.18 -10.32
CA VAL A 172 -15.18 -6.27 -11.15
C VAL A 172 -14.95 -7.59 -10.45
N LYS A 173 -15.80 -8.58 -10.70
CA LYS A 173 -15.54 -9.95 -10.26
C LYS A 173 -14.26 -10.46 -10.92
N ALA A 174 -13.37 -11.07 -10.12
CA ALA A 174 -12.29 -11.86 -10.66
C ALA A 174 -12.92 -13.02 -11.43
N ALA A 175 -12.56 -13.18 -12.71
CA ALA A 175 -12.99 -14.35 -13.46
C ALA A 175 -12.39 -15.59 -12.78
N ALA A 176 -13.21 -16.65 -12.65
CA ALA A 176 -12.82 -17.91 -12.04
C ALA A 176 -11.68 -18.59 -12.81
#